data_AF-H3C9K4-F1
#
_entry.id   AF-H3C9K4-F1
#
_cell.length_a   1.000
_cell.length_b   1.000
_cell.length_c   1.000
_cell.angle_alpha   90.00
_cell.angle_beta   90.00
_cell.angle_gamma   90.00
#
_symmetry.space_group_name_H-M   'P 1'
#
loop_
_entity.id
_entity.type
_entity.pdbx_description
1 polymer ?
#
loop_
_entity_poly.entity_id
_entity_poly.type
_entity_poly.pdbx_seq_one_letter_code
_entity_poly.pdbx_strand_id
1 'polypeptide(L)'
;VSVSRFLITSTGALYILDVQMEDGLYNYRCMTRHRYTGETRQSNSARLIVSDPSNSAPHILDGFERREVMASHRVELPCKSGHPAPKYRWLKDNRPLEPD
;
A
#
# COMPACT_ATOMS: atom_id res chain seq x y z
N VAL A 1 -11.47 -7.38 -15.96
CA VAL A 1 -10.65 -8.14 -14.98
C VAL A 1 -10.93 -7.55 -13.62
N SER A 2 -11.55 -8.28 -12.70
CA SER A 2 -11.83 -7.75 -11.35
C SER A 2 -10.51 -7.60 -10.60
N VAL A 3 -10.13 -6.37 -10.29
CA VAL A 3 -8.92 -6.09 -9.49
C VAL A 3 -9.27 -6.36 -8.03
N SER A 4 -8.50 -7.22 -7.35
CA SER A 4 -8.66 -7.45 -5.91
C SER A 4 -8.41 -6.13 -5.16
N ARG A 5 -9.36 -5.71 -4.32
CA ARG A 5 -9.22 -4.52 -3.44
C ARG A 5 -8.10 -4.70 -2.41
N PHE A 6 -7.81 -5.95 -2.03
CA PHE A 6 -6.77 -6.29 -1.08
C PHE A 6 -5.50 -6.73 -1.83
N LEU A 7 -4.39 -6.05 -1.55
CA LEU A 7 -3.09 -6.31 -2.16
C LEU A 7 -2.04 -6.49 -1.05
N ILE A 8 -1.24 -7.54 -1.15
CA ILE A 8 -0.05 -7.70 -0.30
C ILE A 8 1.16 -7.27 -1.12
N THR A 9 1.89 -6.27 -0.64
CA THR A 9 3.07 -5.75 -1.35
C THR A 9 4.22 -6.75 -1.30
N SER A 10 5.20 -6.53 -2.17
CA SER A 10 6.50 -7.22 -2.13
C SER A 10 7.22 -7.15 -0.78
N THR A 11 6.93 -6.13 0.04
CA THR A 11 7.47 -5.97 1.39
C THR A 11 6.61 -6.60 2.48
N GLY A 12 5.48 -7.22 2.13
CA GLY A 12 4.55 -7.85 3.07
C GLY A 12 3.54 -6.90 3.72
N ALA A 13 3.42 -5.66 3.25
CA ALA A 13 2.40 -4.72 3.71
C ALA A 13 1.04 -5.04 3.07
N LEU A 14 -0.05 -4.82 3.80
CA LEU A 14 -1.42 -4.96 3.27
C LEU A 14 -1.94 -3.60 2.82
N TYR A 15 -2.29 -3.51 1.54
CA TYR A 15 -2.93 -2.36 0.91
C TYR A 15 -4.39 -2.70 0.68
N ILE A 16 -5.28 -1.83 1.17
CA ILE A 16 -6.73 -1.94 0.99
C ILE A 16 -7.15 -0.77 0.10
N LEU A 17 -7.51 -1.07 -1.13
CA LEU A 17 -8.02 -0.11 -2.11
C LEU A 17 -9.53 0.07 -1.91
N ASP A 18 -10.02 1.28 -2.16
CA ASP A 18 -11.44 1.62 -1.99
C ASP A 18 -11.95 1.17 -0.62
N VAL A 19 -11.37 1.76 0.43
CA VAL A 19 -11.69 1.40 1.83
C VAL A 19 -13.14 1.74 2.12
N GLN A 20 -13.89 0.76 2.66
CA GLN A 20 -15.29 0.87 3.00
C GLN A 20 -15.51 0.73 4.51
N MET A 21 -16.66 1.19 5.02
CA MET A 21 -16.99 1.10 6.45
C MET A 21 -16.94 -0.34 6.99
N GLU A 22 -17.36 -1.31 6.17
CA GLU A 22 -17.32 -2.74 6.48
C GLU A 22 -15.90 -3.29 6.68
N ASP A 23 -14.89 -2.69 6.03
CA ASP A 23 -13.49 -3.10 6.21
C ASP A 23 -13.03 -2.85 7.67
N GLY A 24 -13.65 -1.89 8.37
CA GLY A 24 -13.42 -1.61 9.80
C GLY A 24 -13.97 -2.65 10.77
N LEU A 25 -14.74 -3.64 10.30
CA LEU A 25 -15.28 -4.73 11.13
C LEU A 25 -14.31 -5.92 11.24
N TYR A 26 -13.33 -6.01 10.33
CA TYR A 26 -12.39 -7.12 10.29
C TYR A 26 -11.21 -6.94 11.25
N ASN A 27 -10.66 -8.08 11.67
CA ASN A 27 -9.45 -8.16 12.46
C ASN A 27 -8.29 -8.59 11.55
N TYR A 28 -7.38 -7.67 11.28
CA TYR A 28 -6.20 -7.91 10.44
C TYR A 28 -5.04 -8.40 11.27
N ARG A 29 -4.30 -9.40 10.76
CA ARG A 29 -3.11 -9.97 11.40
C ARG A 29 -2.06 -10.28 10.36
N CYS A 30 -0.80 -10.02 10.67
CA CYS A 30 0.32 -10.46 9.87
C CYS A 30 0.75 -11.87 10.31
N MET A 31 1.03 -12.74 9.35
CA MET A 31 1.58 -14.06 9.59
C MET A 31 2.93 -14.16 8.89
N THR A 32 3.98 -14.39 9.66
CA THR A 32 5.35 -14.52 9.16
C THR A 32 5.77 -15.97 9.23
N ARG A 33 6.51 -16.43 8.23
CA ARG A 33 7.12 -17.77 8.21
C ARG A 33 8.62 -17.64 8.12
N HIS A 34 9.33 -18.21 9.08
CA HIS A 34 10.77 -18.27 9.05
C HIS A 34 11.22 -19.27 8.00
N ARG A 35 12.00 -18.82 7.00
CA ARG A 35 12.33 -19.61 5.80
C ARG A 35 13.07 -20.91 6.12
N TYR A 36 13.94 -20.92 7.12
CA TYR A 36 14.82 -22.05 7.42
C TYR A 36 14.24 -23.04 8.43
N THR A 37 13.63 -22.54 9.51
CA THR A 37 13.02 -23.41 10.54
C THR A 37 11.61 -23.83 10.17
N GLY A 38 10.96 -23.11 9.26
CA GLY A 38 9.56 -23.33 8.91
C GLY A 38 8.57 -22.88 9.98
N GLU A 39 9.04 -22.31 11.09
CA GLU A 39 8.21 -21.77 12.17
C GLU A 39 7.35 -20.61 11.64
N THR A 40 6.07 -20.62 12.00
CA THR A 40 5.13 -19.57 11.64
C THR A 40 4.71 -18.84 12.90
N ARG A 41 4.75 -17.50 12.88
CA ARG A 41 4.27 -16.66 13.99
C ARG A 41 3.27 -15.63 13.48
N GLN A 42 2.26 -15.38 14.32
CA GLN A 42 1.22 -14.41 14.07
C GLN A 42 1.40 -13.17 14.94
N SER A 43 1.15 -11.99 14.39
CA SER A 43 1.13 -10.74 15.15
C SER A 43 -0.10 -10.66 16.06
N ASN A 44 -0.12 -9.64 16.93
CA ASN A 44 -1.37 -9.18 17.52
C ASN A 44 -2.38 -8.72 16.45
N SER A 45 -3.65 -8.67 16.83
CA SER A 45 -4.73 -8.15 15.99
C SER A 45 -4.62 -6.64 15.82
N ALA A 46 -4.86 -6.17 14.59
CA ALA A 46 -5.05 -4.76 14.25
C ALA A 46 -6.44 -4.57 13.65
N ARG A 47 -7.02 -3.39 13.87
CA ARG A 47 -8.33 -3.01 13.33
C ARG A 47 -8.21 -1.68 12.61
N LEU A 48 -8.93 -1.55 11.50
CA LEU A 48 -9.02 -0.32 10.75
C LEU A 48 -10.09 0.59 11.38
N ILE A 49 -9.74 1.85 11.62
CA ILE A 49 -10.71 2.89 11.98
C ILE A 49 -11.06 3.61 10.68
N VAL A 50 -12.27 3.39 10.20
CA VAL A 50 -12.78 4.04 8.98
C VAL A 50 -13.73 5.14 9.42
N SER A 51 -13.44 6.37 9.03
CA SER A 51 -14.29 7.54 9.26
C SER A 51 -14.86 8.04 7.94
N ASP A 52 -15.96 8.78 8.02
CA ASP A 52 -16.50 9.44 6.84
C ASP A 52 -15.44 10.32 6.18
N PRO A 53 -15.39 10.34 4.84
CA PRO A 53 -14.38 11.09 4.12
C PRO A 53 -14.54 12.59 4.43
N SER A 54 -13.47 13.17 4.97
CA SER A 54 -13.34 14.61 5.12
C SER A 54 -12.32 15.12 4.09
N ASN A 55 -12.60 16.28 3.51
CA ASN A 55 -11.68 16.90 2.57
C ASN A 55 -10.31 17.08 3.23
N SER A 56 -9.29 16.50 2.60
CA SER A 56 -7.93 16.48 3.12
C SER A 56 -6.94 16.66 1.99
N ALA A 57 -5.94 17.51 2.21
CA ALA A 57 -4.87 17.72 1.25
C ALA A 57 -4.10 16.41 1.05
N PRO A 58 -3.68 16.08 -0.19
CA PRO A 58 -2.89 14.89 -0.45
C PRO A 58 -1.56 14.92 0.31
N HIS A 59 -1.28 13.87 1.07
CA HIS A 59 -0.09 13.75 1.91
C HIS A 59 0.59 12.41 1.67
N ILE A 60 1.92 12.39 1.65
CA ILE A 60 2.71 11.16 1.51
C ILE A 60 2.86 10.54 2.90
N LEU A 61 2.11 9.46 3.17
CA LEU A 61 2.17 8.75 4.45
C LEU A 61 3.49 7.97 4.55
N ASP A 62 3.68 7.02 3.62
CA ASP A 62 4.95 6.35 3.40
C ASP A 62 5.56 6.88 2.11
N GLY A 63 6.64 7.63 2.23
CA GLY A 63 7.53 7.88 1.11
C GLY A 63 8.19 6.58 0.64
N PHE A 64 8.85 6.62 -0.50
CA PHE A 64 9.72 5.54 -0.91
C PHE A 64 11.16 5.86 -0.51
N GLU A 65 11.89 4.86 -0.01
CA GLU A 65 13.34 4.97 0.16
C GLU A 65 14.06 4.65 -1.16
N ARG A 66 15.35 5.00 -1.23
CA ARG A 66 16.21 4.60 -2.34
C ARG A 66 16.22 3.07 -2.45
N ARG A 67 15.86 2.54 -3.61
CA ARG A 67 15.91 1.10 -3.90
C ARG A 67 16.74 0.83 -5.15
N GLU A 68 17.52 -0.24 -5.09
CA GLU A 68 18.19 -0.82 -6.25
C GLU A 68 17.36 -2.00 -6.73
N VAL A 69 17.05 -2.03 -8.03
CA VAL A 69 16.29 -3.11 -8.65
C VAL A 69 17.01 -3.55 -9.90
N MET A 70 16.98 -4.86 -10.16
CA MET A 70 17.50 -5.40 -11.41
C MET A 70 16.70 -4.84 -12.58
N ALA A 71 17.37 -4.66 -13.72
CA ALA A 71 16.68 -4.33 -14.96
C ALA A 71 15.53 -5.30 -15.21
N SER A 72 14.45 -4.80 -15.82
CA SER A 72 13.20 -5.52 -16.09
C SER A 72 12.45 -6.09 -14.89
N HIS A 73 12.84 -5.78 -13.65
CA HIS A 73 12.06 -6.14 -12.46
C HIS A 73 11.08 -5.04 -12.09
N ARG A 74 9.89 -5.43 -11.63
CA ARG A 74 8.87 -4.49 -11.17
C ARG A 74 9.26 -3.92 -9.81
N VAL A 75 9.14 -2.60 -9.67
CA VAL A 75 9.28 -1.90 -8.39
C VAL A 75 7.92 -1.34 -7.97
N GLU A 76 7.61 -1.47 -6.69
CA GLU A 76 6.45 -0.83 -6.07
C GLU A 76 6.95 0.37 -5.27
N LEU A 77 6.45 1.56 -5.63
CA LEU A 77 6.77 2.81 -4.94
C LEU A 77 5.51 3.24 -4.17
N PRO A 78 5.49 3.10 -2.83
CA PRO A 78 4.34 3.47 -2.02
C PRO A 78 4.04 4.97 -2.15
N CYS A 79 2.76 5.31 -2.13
CA CYS A 79 2.31 6.68 -2.37
C CYS A 79 0.97 6.95 -1.70
N LYS A 80 0.97 8.01 -0.88
CA LYS A 80 -0.07 9.01 -0.54
C LYS A 80 -1.50 8.60 -0.15
N SER A 81 -2.08 9.43 0.72
CA SER A 81 -3.50 9.47 1.09
C SER A 81 -4.06 10.89 0.87
N GLY A 82 -5.38 11.01 0.67
CA GLY A 82 -6.09 12.28 0.52
C GLY A 82 -7.51 12.08 0.00
N HIS A 83 -8.41 13.02 0.31
CA HIS A 83 -9.78 13.02 -0.18
C HIS A 83 -10.19 14.39 -0.73
N PRO A 84 -10.78 14.48 -1.94
CA PRO A 84 -11.02 13.38 -2.90
C PRO A 84 -9.74 12.70 -3.40
N ALA A 85 -9.87 11.52 -4.03
CA ALA A 85 -8.74 10.75 -4.51
C ALA A 85 -7.82 11.61 -5.42
N PRO A 86 -6.52 11.76 -5.08
CA PRO A 86 -5.63 12.63 -5.82
C PRO A 86 -5.24 12.05 -7.19
N LYS A 87 -4.94 12.94 -8.15
CA LYS A 87 -4.21 12.57 -9.36
C LYS A 87 -2.71 12.47 -9.05
N TYR A 88 -2.02 11.52 -9.66
CA TYR A 88 -0.59 11.29 -9.48
C TYR A 88 0.14 11.29 -10.82
N ARG A 89 1.40 11.72 -10.81
CA ARG A 89 2.32 11.66 -11.95
C ARG A 89 3.71 11.33 -11.42
N TRP A 90 4.36 10.36 -12.05
CA TRP A 90 5.73 10.00 -11.71
C TRP A 90 6.72 10.80 -12.54
N LEU A 91 7.80 11.25 -11.91
CA LEU A 91 8.90 11.93 -12.57
C LEU A 91 10.20 11.18 -12.33
N LYS A 92 11.03 11.09 -13.37
CA LYS A 92 12.44 10.70 -13.29
C LYS A 92 13.27 11.89 -13.76
N ASP A 93 14.17 12.38 -12.91
CA ASP A 93 15.02 13.53 -13.22
C ASP A 93 14.21 14.76 -13.72
N ASN A 94 13.10 15.05 -13.04
CA ASN A 94 12.10 16.08 -13.38
C ASN A 94 11.37 15.90 -14.73
N ARG A 95 11.45 14.73 -15.35
CA ARG A 95 10.72 14.39 -16.58
C ARG A 95 9.61 13.38 -16.31
N PRO A 96 8.39 13.57 -16.85
CA PRO A 96 7.31 12.59 -16.70
C PRO A 96 7.73 11.20 -17.19
N LEU A 97 7.40 10.15 -16.44
CA LEU A 97 7.56 8.77 -16.90
C LEU A 97 6.49 8.38 -17.93
N GLU A 98 5.28 8.89 -17.77
CA GLU A 98 4.17 8.73 -18.71
C GLU A 98 3.76 10.11 -19.24
N PRO A 99 3.49 10.26 -20.56
CA PRO A 99 2.85 11.46 -21.10
C PRO A 99 1.41 11.59 -20.61
N ASP A 100 0.90 12.82 -20.51
CA ASP A 100 -0.45 13.15 -20.03
C ASP A 100 -1.58 12.60 -20.93
#